data_AF-A0A7V4HTZ5-F1
#
_entry.id   AF-A0A7V4HTZ5-F1
#
_cell.length_a   1.000
_cell.length_b   1.000
_cell.length_c   1.000
_cell.angle_alpha   90.00
_cell.angle_beta   90.00
_cell.angle_gamma   90.00
#
_symmetry.space_group_name_H-M   'P 1'
#
loop_
_entity.id
_entity.type
_entity.pdbx_description
1 polymer ?
#
loop_
_entity_poly.entity_id
_entity_poly.type
_entity_poly.pdbx_seq_one_letter_code
_entity_poly.pdbx_strand_id
1 'polypeptide(L)' 'MKKRRLSEKRFETKLARLIERRIQRAGGSVTTFRDAGVLTMNRGLVVTLPSGQEFQLTIVESTRY' A
#
# COMPACT_ATOMS: atom_id res chain seq x y z
N MET A 1 -25.08 -2.07 14.50
CA MET A 1 -24.32 -2.67 13.37
C MET A 1 -22.86 -2.84 13.78
N LYS A 2 -22.32 -4.07 13.86
CA LYS A 2 -20.88 -4.29 14.16
C LYS A 2 -20.05 -3.76 12.98
N LYS A 3 -19.15 -2.79 13.20
CA LYS A 3 -18.20 -2.31 12.18
C LYS A 3 -17.36 -3.51 11.71
N ARG A 4 -17.52 -3.89 10.45
CA ARG A 4 -16.82 -5.03 9.84
C ARG A 4 -15.31 -4.74 9.85
N ARG A 5 -14.52 -5.56 10.55
CA ARG A 5 -13.04 -5.44 10.58
C ARG A 5 -12.49 -5.40 9.16
N LEU A 6 -11.59 -4.47 8.90
CA LEU A 6 -11.00 -4.26 7.58
C LEU A 6 -9.76 -5.15 7.50
N SER A 7 -9.76 -6.16 6.63
CA SER A 7 -8.58 -7.01 6.46
C SER A 7 -7.42 -6.22 5.86
N GLU A 8 -6.18 -6.64 6.11
CA GLU A 8 -4.98 -6.03 5.52
C GLU A 8 -5.08 -5.94 3.99
N LYS A 9 -5.62 -6.97 3.32
CA LYS A 9 -5.89 -6.95 1.86
C LYS A 9 -6.81 -5.79 1.46
N ARG A 10 -7.91 -5.60 2.19
CA ARG A 10 -8.84 -4.50 1.91
C ARG A 10 -8.21 -3.15 2.24
N PHE A 11 -7.35 -3.08 3.24
CA PHE A 11 -6.63 -1.86 3.60
C PHE A 11 -5.62 -1.50 2.52
N GLU A 12 -4.80 -2.45 2.07
CA GLU A 12 -3.85 -2.33 0.94
C GLU A 12 -4.54 -1.81 -0.31
N THR A 13 -5.64 -2.44 -0.74
CA THR A 13 -6.38 -2.00 -1.93
C THR A 13 -6.91 -0.57 -1.79
N LYS A 14 -7.42 -0.20 -0.61
CA LYS A 14 -7.93 1.16 -0.37
C LYS A 14 -6.80 2.18 -0.33
N LEU A 15 -5.71 1.86 0.35
CA LEU A 15 -4.55 2.73 0.49
C LEU A 15 -3.88 2.96 -0.87
N ALA A 16 -3.68 1.90 -1.67
CA ALA A 16 -3.15 2.00 -3.02
C ALA A 16 -3.95 3.00 -3.85
N ARG A 17 -5.28 2.85 -3.90
CA ARG A 17 -6.17 3.77 -4.63
C ARG A 17 -6.12 5.21 -4.12
N LEU A 18 -5.93 5.42 -2.82
CA LEU A 18 -5.82 6.77 -2.25
C LEU A 18 -4.51 7.44 -2.64
N ILE A 19 -3.40 6.70 -2.59
CA ILE A 19 -2.07 7.20 -2.93
C ILE A 19 -1.95 7.41 -4.44
N GLU A 20 -2.36 6.43 -5.25
CA GLU A 20 -2.30 6.44 -6.71
C GLU A 20 -2.97 7.69 -7.29
N ARG A 21 -4.17 8.05 -6.81
CA ARG A 21 -4.88 9.29 -7.23
C ARG A 21 -4.06 10.58 -7.05
N ARG A 22 -3.15 10.62 -6.07
CA ARG A 22 -2.31 11.79 -5.81
C ARG A 22 -0.99 11.70 -6.57
N ILE A 23 -0.35 10.54 -6.53
CA ILE A 23 0.99 10.34 -7.07
C ILE A 23 0.98 10.27 -8.61
N GLN A 24 -0.02 9.63 -9.21
CA GLN A 24 -0.12 9.53 -10.67
C GLN A 24 -0.29 10.92 -11.32
N ARG A 25 -1.00 11.84 -10.66
CA ARG A 25 -1.11 13.24 -11.12
C ARG A 25 0.22 13.99 -11.09
N ALA A 26 1.14 13.58 -10.22
CA ALA A 26 2.48 14.15 -10.14
C ALA A 26 3.49 13.41 -11.05
N GLY A 27 3.10 12.31 -11.71
CA GLY A 27 3.98 11.51 -12.57
C GLY A 27 4.69 10.35 -11.86
N GLY A 28 4.27 9.95 -10.66
CA GLY A 28 4.79 8.76 -9.99
C GLY A 28 3.87 7.54 -10.13
N SER A 29 4.19 6.45 -9.43
CA SER A 29 3.43 5.20 -9.44
C SER A 29 3.32 4.54 -8.06
N VAL A 30 2.35 3.63 -7.94
CA VAL A 30 2.15 2.80 -6.74
C VAL A 30 1.95 1.36 -7.19
N THR A 31 2.69 0.44 -6.60
CA THR A 31 2.65 -0.99 -6.93
C THR A 31 2.53 -1.80 -5.64
N THR A 32 1.80 -2.92 -5.64
CA THR A 32 1.77 -3.78 -4.44
C THR A 32 3.11 -4.49 -4.27
N PHE A 33 3.47 -4.92 -3.05
CA PHE A 33 4.65 -5.76 -2.82
C PHE A 33 4.66 -7.00 -3.71
N ARG A 34 3.48 -7.62 -3.91
CA ARG A 34 3.33 -8.77 -4.79
C ARG A 34 3.72 -8.44 -6.23
N ASP A 35 3.20 -7.34 -6.77
CA ASP A 35 3.41 -6.96 -8.16
C ASP A 35 4.82 -6.41 -8.39
N ALA A 36 5.44 -5.83 -7.35
CA ALA A 36 6.83 -5.37 -7.35
C ALA A 36 7.85 -6.48 -7.06
N GLY A 37 7.41 -7.72 -6.83
CA GLY A 37 8.30 -8.86 -6.56
C GLY A 37 9.03 -8.79 -5.21
N VAL A 38 8.53 -8.03 -4.24
CA VAL A 38 9.13 -7.92 -2.90
C VAL A 38 8.97 -9.26 -2.17
N LEU A 39 10.09 -9.87 -1.75
CA LEU A 39 10.12 -11.14 -1.05
C LEU A 39 9.71 -10.99 0.43
N THR A 40 8.42 -10.88 0.70
CA THR A 40 7.87 -10.77 2.06
C THR A 40 6.50 -11.40 2.18
N MET A 41 6.14 -11.79 3.41
CA MET A 41 4.79 -12.26 3.74
C MET A 41 3.83 -11.10 4.07
N ASN A 42 4.37 -9.90 4.32
CA ASN A 42 3.57 -8.72 4.62
C ASN A 42 2.85 -8.20 3.38
N ARG A 43 1.74 -7.50 3.61
CA ARG A 43 1.13 -6.65 2.59
C ARG A 43 1.77 -5.28 2.61
N GLY A 44 1.77 -4.61 1.47
CA GLY A 44 2.41 -3.32 1.37
C GLY A 44 2.48 -2.79 -0.05
N LEU A 45 2.99 -1.57 -0.16
CA LEU A 45 3.07 -0.81 -1.39
C LEU A 45 4.50 -0.34 -1.61
N VAL A 46 4.98 -0.45 -2.83
CA VAL A 46 6.12 0.34 -3.33
C VAL A 46 5.55 1.62 -3.93
N VAL A 47 6.05 2.74 -3.47
CA VAL A 47 5.68 4.08 -3.94
C VAL A 47 6.87 4.68 -4.64
N THR A 48 6.73 4.93 -5.95
CA THR A 48 7.76 5.57 -6.77
C THR A 48 7.36 7.02 -6.99
N LEU A 49 8.19 7.95 -6.53
CA LEU A 49 8.01 9.38 -6.74
C LEU A 49 8.41 9.77 -8.17
N PRO A 50 7.96 10.93 -8.67
CA PRO A 50 8.35 11.41 -9.99
C PRO A 50 9.88 11.61 -10.16
N SER A 51 10.59 11.80 -9.05
CA SER A 51 12.06 11.86 -9.00
C SER A 51 12.74 10.51 -9.19
N GLY A 52 11.98 9.41 -9.29
CA GLY A 52 12.50 8.04 -9.35
C GLY A 52 12.82 7.43 -7.97
N GLN A 53 12.69 8.19 -6.88
CA GLN A 53 12.88 7.67 -5.53
C GLN A 53 11.78 6.68 -5.16
N GLU A 54 12.15 5.58 -4.52
CA GLU A 54 11.22 4.54 -4.09
C GLU A 54 11.14 4.43 -2.57
N PHE A 55 9.92 4.26 -2.06
CA PHE A 55 9.64 4.02 -0.65
C PHE A 55 8.74 2.80 -0.48
N GLN A 56 9.00 2.01 0.56
CA GLN A 56 8.18 0.85 0.90
C GLN A 56 7.25 1.19 2.08
N LEU A 57 5.96 0.92 1.91
CA LEU A 57 4.93 1.07 2.93
C LEU A 57 4.42 -0.31 3.33
N THR A 58 4.85 -0.78 4.50
CA THR A 58 4.40 -2.06 5.07
C THR A 58 3.11 -1.85 5.86
N ILE A 59 2.14 -2.74 5.66
CA ILE A 59 0.88 -2.78 6.39
C ILE A 59 0.97 -3.86 7.46
N VAL A 60 0.76 -3.48 8.72
CA VAL A 60 0.74 -4.40 9.86
C VAL A 60 -0.51 -4.11 10.68
N GLU A 61 -1.35 -5.13 10.91
CA GLU A 61 -2.48 -5.00 11.82
C GLU A 61 -2.01 -4.97 13.28
N SER A 62 -2.40 -3.93 14.03
CA SER A 62 -2.15 -3.89 15.48
C SER A 62 -3.10 -4.86 16.20
N THR A 63 -2.53 -5.84 16.89
CA THR A 63 -3.23 -6.66 17.87
C THR A 63 -2.82 -6.19 19.26
N ARG A 64 -3.77 -5.62 20.02
CA ARG A 64 -3.58 -5.47 21.48
C ARG A 64 -3.82 -6.84 22.12
N TYR A 65 -2.81 -7.35 22.80
CA TYR A 65 -2.92 -8.52 23.70
C TYR A 65 -3.59 -8.10 25.01
#